data_AF-A0A971L2Z8-F1
#
_entry.id   AF-A0A971L2Z8-F1
#
_cell.length_a   1.000
_cell.length_b   1.000
_cell.length_c   1.000
_cell.angle_alpha   90.00
_cell.angle_beta   90.00
_cell.angle_gamma   90.00
#
_symmetry.space_group_name_H-M   'P 1'
#
loop_
_entity.id
_entity.type
_entity.pdbx_description
1 polymer ?
#
loop_
_entity_poly.entity_id
_entity_poly.type
_entity_poly.pdbx_seq_one_letter_code
_entity_poly.pdbx_strand_id
1 'polypeptide(L)'
;MLLRLRLYSGLLFLLLALGLVITSALTLPQTAWQFSVTEQQLLQVKKPDQAPQTVVSFHAGEEVFLASFHLALEEPDTVETYQEFNNLMALNSQLLSHLKQQQLTMLLSDASVEKLEAKPRTLKDLPAMFWLQITCGSLGFLICVLIKSVRPNYQGINAFVLTGFSYLLFTFAAAIYSTRNFLIDGQLFHALSLLNHAGAMLFSASLTAFLWSYPRAITKYTISLFAYLVFAANLLVDGFQLTQGPATGSYLWVFSLFLFGLLGSFVQWWLARNKPLDRGAVRWMLLSIYAGTVFFAGGIMLPILLQMPPLASQGLMFTTFLLMYGGLALGVLRYRLFDLERWWFSIWAWFLGGVAILLMDLLLASFLTLSNASALALATAVVGWLYFPLRQWAWHRISFRKGLAIEAWLPKAVARLVNVKTLLQLENAWQQSLQTLFQPLI
;
A
#
# COMPACT_ATOMS: atom_id res chain seq x y z
N MET A 1 4.93 5.90 -26.98
CA MET A 1 6.28 5.93 -26.39
C MET A 1 6.28 6.50 -24.95
N LEU A 2 5.67 7.67 -24.71
CA LEU A 2 5.62 8.34 -23.39
C LEU A 2 4.91 7.55 -22.26
N LEU A 3 3.84 6.81 -22.56
CA LEU A 3 3.12 6.01 -21.55
C LEU A 3 4.00 4.91 -20.94
N ARG A 4 4.64 4.10 -21.80
CA ARG A 4 5.53 3.00 -21.39
C ARG A 4 6.70 3.51 -20.56
N LEU A 5 7.30 4.63 -20.96
CA LEU A 5 8.41 5.24 -20.22
C LEU A 5 8.02 5.61 -18.79
N ARG A 6 6.84 6.23 -18.57
CA ARG A 6 6.34 6.60 -17.24
C ARG A 6 6.04 5.39 -16.35
N LEU A 7 5.50 4.32 -16.94
CA LEU A 7 5.24 3.08 -16.23
C LEU A 7 6.55 2.39 -15.84
N TYR A 8 7.51 2.28 -16.77
CA TYR A 8 8.82 1.71 -16.49
C TYR A 8 9.62 2.52 -15.47
N SER A 9 9.57 3.85 -15.50
CA SER A 9 10.23 4.67 -14.49
C SER A 9 9.60 4.48 -13.10
N GLY A 10 8.27 4.41 -13.01
CA GLY A 10 7.59 4.13 -11.75
C GLY A 10 7.89 2.72 -11.21
N LEU A 11 7.92 1.71 -12.09
CA LEU A 11 8.28 0.34 -11.72
C LEU A 11 9.74 0.22 -11.27
N LEU A 12 10.68 0.85 -11.99
CA LEU A 12 12.08 0.89 -11.61
C LEU A 12 12.26 1.55 -10.24
N PHE A 13 11.59 2.68 -10.00
CA PHE A 13 11.59 3.33 -8.70
C PHE A 13 11.08 2.38 -7.60
N LEU A 14 9.96 1.69 -7.83
CA LEU A 14 9.41 0.75 -6.87
C LEU A 14 10.37 -0.42 -6.58
N LEU A 15 11.01 -0.99 -7.60
CA LEU A 15 11.98 -2.07 -7.43
C LEU A 15 13.20 -1.63 -6.62
N LEU A 16 13.71 -0.42 -6.87
CA LEU A 16 14.80 0.17 -6.09
C LEU A 16 14.37 0.40 -4.63
N ALA A 17 13.16 0.93 -4.42
CA ALA A 17 12.62 1.15 -3.07
C ALA A 17 12.42 -0.17 -2.31
N LEU A 18 11.90 -1.22 -2.98
CA LEU A 18 11.76 -2.56 -2.40
C LEU A 18 13.12 -3.15 -2.04
N GLY A 19 14.10 -3.05 -2.95
CA GLY A 19 15.47 -3.49 -2.68
C GLY A 19 16.08 -2.79 -1.47
N LEU A 20 15.91 -1.46 -1.38
CA LEU A 20 16.39 -0.67 -0.24
C LEU A 20 15.72 -1.08 1.08
N VAL A 21 14.40 -1.28 1.09
CA VAL A 21 13.66 -1.64 2.32
C VAL A 21 13.99 -3.04 2.79
N ILE A 22 14.03 -4.01 1.87
CA ILE A 22 14.38 -5.40 2.19
C ILE A 22 15.81 -5.48 2.70
N THR A 23 16.76 -4.84 2.01
CA THR A 23 18.16 -4.83 2.47
C THR A 23 18.31 -4.15 3.83
N SER A 24 17.67 -3.00 4.03
CA SER A 24 17.66 -2.31 5.33
C SER A 24 17.12 -3.23 6.44
N ALA A 25 15.98 -3.88 6.23
CA ALA A 25 15.37 -4.79 7.20
C ALA A 25 16.27 -6.00 7.54
N LEU A 26 17.03 -6.50 6.57
CA LEU A 26 17.98 -7.61 6.77
C LEU A 26 19.25 -7.19 7.52
N THR A 27 19.61 -5.91 7.53
CA THR A 27 20.77 -5.42 8.32
C THR A 27 20.50 -5.35 9.82
N LEU A 28 19.23 -5.35 10.24
CA LEU A 28 18.88 -5.30 11.66
C LEU A 28 19.22 -6.64 12.34
N PRO A 29 19.71 -6.62 13.60
CA PRO A 29 19.97 -7.85 14.34
C PRO A 29 18.67 -8.54 14.74
N GLN A 30 18.74 -9.84 14.97
CA GLN A 30 17.69 -10.61 15.62
C GLN A 30 18.27 -11.38 16.80
N THR A 31 17.45 -11.58 17.82
CA THR A 31 17.76 -12.45 18.97
C THR A 31 16.88 -13.70 18.93
N ALA A 32 17.24 -14.71 19.73
CA ALA A 32 16.39 -15.90 19.90
C ALA A 32 15.11 -15.63 20.70
N TRP A 33 14.94 -14.39 21.18
CA TRP A 33 13.89 -13.98 22.08
C TRP A 33 12.87 -13.09 21.36
N GLN A 34 11.63 -13.15 21.83
CA GLN A 34 10.56 -12.25 21.41
C GLN A 34 10.23 -11.31 22.56
N PHE A 35 10.21 -10.01 22.27
CA PHE A 35 9.93 -8.97 23.25
C PHE A 35 8.52 -8.43 23.05
N SER A 36 7.84 -8.15 24.15
CA SER A 36 6.48 -7.60 24.17
C SER A 36 6.27 -6.68 25.38
N VAL A 37 5.18 -5.93 25.37
CA VAL A 37 4.78 -5.04 26.47
C VAL A 37 3.55 -5.61 27.16
N THR A 38 3.52 -5.57 28.49
CA THR A 38 2.36 -5.95 29.31
C THR A 38 1.36 -4.81 29.47
N GLU A 39 0.15 -5.13 29.94
CA GLU A 39 -0.84 -4.11 30.34
C GLU A 39 -0.32 -3.16 31.44
N GLN A 40 0.62 -3.62 32.27
CA GLN A 40 1.29 -2.82 33.30
C GLN A 40 2.50 -2.04 32.78
N GLN A 41 2.68 -1.93 31.46
CA GLN A 41 3.81 -1.24 30.83
C GLN A 41 5.18 -1.76 31.29
N LEU A 42 5.28 -3.08 31.49
CA LEU A 42 6.55 -3.76 31.76
C LEU A 42 7.04 -4.48 30.50
N LEU A 43 8.36 -4.46 30.30
CA LEU A 43 9.02 -5.19 29.22
C LEU A 43 9.02 -6.69 29.53
N GLN A 44 8.47 -7.49 28.63
CA GLN A 44 8.47 -8.94 28.71
C GLN A 44 9.30 -9.56 27.60
N VAL A 45 9.81 -10.75 27.89
CA VAL A 45 10.56 -11.57 26.95
C VAL A 45 10.06 -13.01 27.00
N LYS A 46 10.08 -13.68 25.84
CA LYS A 46 9.69 -15.09 25.73
C LYS A 46 10.52 -15.81 24.66
N LYS A 47 10.90 -17.06 24.94
CA LYS A 47 11.30 -18.07 23.94
C LYS A 47 10.06 -18.82 23.44
N PRO A 48 10.01 -19.31 22.18
CA PRO A 48 8.82 -19.93 21.60
C PRO A 48 8.09 -20.93 22.50
N ASP A 49 8.84 -21.75 23.24
CA ASP A 49 8.32 -22.84 24.09
C ASP A 49 8.32 -22.52 25.60
N GLN A 50 8.46 -21.26 26.00
CA GLN A 50 8.55 -20.86 27.41
C GLN A 50 7.44 -19.89 27.83
N ALA A 51 7.19 -19.80 29.14
CA ALA A 51 6.32 -18.76 29.69
C ALA A 51 7.01 -17.38 29.55
N PRO A 52 6.24 -16.30 29.31
CA PRO A 52 6.81 -14.95 29.27
C PRO A 52 7.33 -14.55 30.65
N GLN A 53 8.47 -13.88 30.68
CA GLN A 53 9.11 -13.37 31.89
C GLN A 53 9.37 -11.87 31.75
N THR A 54 9.34 -11.15 32.87
CA THR A 54 9.60 -9.72 32.89
C THR A 54 11.10 -9.46 32.90
N VAL A 55 11.56 -8.56 32.03
CA VAL A 55 12.95 -8.10 32.02
C VAL A 55 13.09 -6.98 33.04
N VAL A 56 14.06 -7.11 33.95
CA VAL A 56 14.31 -6.12 35.02
C VAL A 56 15.36 -5.12 34.57
N SER A 57 16.45 -5.58 33.97
CA SER A 57 17.55 -4.74 33.51
C SER A 57 18.41 -5.45 32.47
N PHE A 58 19.13 -4.68 31.65
CA PHE A 58 20.18 -5.17 30.77
C PHE A 58 21.55 -4.79 31.32
N HIS A 59 22.51 -5.71 31.29
CA HIS A 59 23.87 -5.49 31.79
C HIS A 59 24.88 -5.65 30.65
N ALA A 60 25.90 -4.81 30.65
CA ALA A 60 27.05 -4.90 29.75
C ALA A 60 28.32 -4.62 30.56
N GLY A 61 28.94 -5.68 31.11
CA GLY A 61 30.02 -5.53 32.08
C GLY A 61 29.53 -4.87 33.37
N GLU A 62 30.06 -3.68 33.70
CA GLU A 62 29.66 -2.89 34.87
C GLU A 62 28.49 -1.93 34.57
N GLU A 63 28.16 -1.71 33.30
CA GLU A 63 27.05 -0.83 32.91
C GLU A 63 25.70 -1.54 33.11
N VAL A 64 24.78 -0.86 33.78
CA VAL A 64 23.43 -1.35 34.05
C VAL A 64 22.40 -0.41 33.43
N PHE A 65 21.57 -0.95 32.56
CA PHE A 65 20.45 -0.26 31.92
C PHE A 65 19.14 -0.82 32.48
N LEU A 66 18.33 0.02 33.11
CA LEU A 66 17.00 -0.40 33.56
C LEU A 66 16.13 -0.77 32.35
N ALA A 67 15.36 -1.85 32.48
CA ALA A 67 14.47 -2.28 31.41
C ALA A 67 13.36 -1.24 31.22
N SER A 68 13.23 -0.77 29.98
CA SER A 68 12.18 0.18 29.59
C SER A 68 11.25 -0.51 28.59
N PHE A 69 9.95 -0.48 28.85
CA PHE A 69 8.94 -1.04 27.94
C PHE A 69 8.95 -0.33 26.57
N HIS A 70 9.43 0.92 26.52
CA HIS A 70 9.59 1.69 25.30
C HIS A 70 10.42 0.96 24.22
N LEU A 71 11.35 0.09 24.62
CA LEU A 71 12.17 -0.69 23.70
C LEU A 71 11.34 -1.65 22.83
N ALA A 72 10.20 -2.13 23.34
CA ALA A 72 9.31 -3.07 22.66
C ALA A 72 8.08 -2.40 22.01
N LEU A 73 7.99 -1.06 22.03
CA LEU A 73 6.92 -0.36 21.31
C LEU A 73 7.07 -0.53 19.80
N GLU A 74 5.97 -0.83 19.12
CA GLU A 74 5.94 -0.88 17.64
C GLU A 74 6.36 0.49 17.06
N GLU A 75 5.75 1.55 17.59
CA GLU A 75 5.89 2.94 17.14
C GLU A 75 6.65 3.77 18.19
N PRO A 76 7.85 4.29 17.86
CA PRO A 76 8.68 5.04 18.81
C PRO A 76 8.07 6.38 19.21
N ASP A 77 7.22 6.93 18.36
CA ASP A 77 6.54 8.22 18.44
C ASP A 77 5.23 8.15 19.25
N THR A 78 4.95 7.03 19.91
CA THR A 78 3.86 6.90 20.88
C THR A 78 4.25 7.34 22.30
N VAL A 79 5.52 7.72 22.51
CA VAL A 79 6.01 8.36 23.73
C VAL A 79 5.41 9.75 23.93
N GLU A 80 5.39 10.23 25.17
CA GLU A 80 4.72 11.49 25.50
C GLU A 80 5.54 12.70 25.04
N THR A 81 6.87 12.63 25.16
CA THR A 81 7.75 13.77 24.89
C THR A 81 8.88 13.45 23.90
N TYR A 82 9.38 14.46 23.19
CA TYR A 82 10.57 14.29 22.35
C TYR A 82 11.84 13.96 23.15
N GLN A 83 11.87 14.33 24.44
CA GLN A 83 12.97 13.93 25.32
C GLN A 83 12.99 12.41 25.52
N GLU A 84 11.84 11.80 25.80
CA GLU A 84 11.70 10.35 25.88
C GLU A 84 12.01 9.67 24.55
N PHE A 85 11.54 10.25 23.45
CA PHE A 85 11.85 9.78 22.10
C PHE A 85 13.36 9.73 21.85
N ASN A 86 14.07 10.82 22.14
CA ASN A 86 15.52 10.91 21.94
C ASN A 86 16.29 9.96 22.89
N ASN A 87 15.83 9.83 24.13
CA ASN A 87 16.39 8.87 25.08
C ASN A 87 16.21 7.42 24.59
N LEU A 88 15.06 7.09 24.00
CA LEU A 88 14.81 5.78 23.39
C LEU A 88 15.76 5.51 22.22
N MET A 89 16.05 6.51 21.38
CA MET A 89 17.02 6.38 20.28
C MET A 89 18.44 6.15 20.81
N ALA A 90 18.87 6.93 21.81
CA ALA A 90 20.18 6.77 22.43
C ALA A 90 20.33 5.40 23.10
N LEU A 91 19.31 4.96 23.85
CA LEU A 91 19.29 3.65 24.50
C LEU A 91 19.37 2.52 23.48
N ASN A 92 18.65 2.61 22.37
CA ASN A 92 18.71 1.64 21.27
C ASN A 92 20.14 1.52 20.71
N SER A 93 20.81 2.65 20.42
CA SER A 93 22.19 2.63 19.91
C SER A 93 23.19 2.06 20.93
N GLN A 94 23.07 2.41 22.22
CA GLN A 94 23.95 1.90 23.28
C GLN A 94 23.81 0.38 23.48
N LEU A 95 22.57 -0.09 23.60
CA LEU A 95 22.31 -1.53 23.74
C LEU A 95 22.72 -2.28 22.47
N LEU A 96 22.53 -1.69 21.28
CA LEU A 96 22.93 -2.31 20.02
C LEU A 96 24.45 -2.45 19.90
N SER A 97 25.24 -1.46 20.36
CA SER A 97 26.71 -1.59 20.36
C SER A 97 27.17 -2.74 21.25
N HIS A 98 26.59 -2.87 22.45
CA HIS A 98 26.92 -3.94 23.39
C HIS A 98 26.46 -5.32 22.88
N LEU A 99 25.30 -5.38 22.22
CA LEU A 99 24.81 -6.60 21.58
C LEU A 99 25.76 -7.06 20.46
N LYS A 100 26.24 -6.14 19.62
CA LYS A 100 27.20 -6.46 18.54
C LYS A 100 28.55 -6.94 19.08
N GLN A 101 28.97 -6.45 20.25
CA GLN A 101 30.17 -6.90 20.95
C GLN A 101 29.98 -8.20 21.74
N GLN A 102 28.76 -8.78 21.74
CA GLN A 102 28.39 -9.97 22.50
C GLN A 102 28.56 -9.85 24.02
N GLN A 103 28.43 -8.63 24.55
CA GLN A 103 28.59 -8.33 25.98
C GLN A 103 27.25 -8.11 26.70
N LEU A 104 26.14 -8.07 25.95
CA LEU A 104 24.83 -7.76 26.51
C LEU A 104 24.16 -8.99 27.15
N THR A 105 23.81 -8.87 28.42
CA THR A 105 22.98 -9.83 29.15
C THR A 105 21.71 -9.16 29.65
N MET A 106 20.69 -9.95 29.97
CA MET A 106 19.45 -9.48 30.58
C MET A 106 19.19 -10.21 31.89
N LEU A 107 18.75 -9.46 32.90
CA LEU A 107 18.29 -9.97 34.19
C LEU A 107 16.77 -10.10 34.15
N LEU A 108 16.26 -11.28 34.46
CA LEU A 108 14.83 -11.58 34.46
C LEU A 108 14.26 -11.55 35.88
N SER A 109 12.93 -11.50 35.99
CA SER A 109 12.22 -11.42 37.27
C SER A 109 12.42 -12.62 38.19
N ASP A 110 12.86 -13.76 37.66
CA ASP A 110 13.23 -14.95 38.43
C ASP A 110 14.71 -14.93 38.88
N ALA A 111 15.38 -13.78 38.74
CA ALA A 111 16.80 -13.55 38.97
C ALA A 111 17.74 -14.34 38.06
N SER A 112 17.24 -14.98 36.99
CA SER A 112 18.09 -15.58 35.96
C SER A 112 18.75 -14.49 35.11
N VAL A 113 19.99 -14.77 34.70
CA VAL A 113 20.77 -13.91 33.81
C VAL A 113 20.98 -14.64 32.49
N GLU A 114 20.45 -14.06 31.42
CA GLU A 114 20.46 -14.66 30.08
C GLU A 114 21.28 -13.79 29.13
N LYS A 115 22.16 -14.41 28.33
CA LYS A 115 22.96 -13.69 27.35
C LYS A 115 22.14 -13.40 26.09
N LEU A 116 22.22 -12.17 25.59
CA LEU A 116 21.63 -11.79 24.31
C LEU A 116 22.67 -11.91 23.20
N GLU A 117 22.32 -12.64 22.15
CA GLU A 117 23.19 -12.85 20.99
C GLU A 117 22.53 -12.30 19.73
N ALA A 118 23.28 -11.50 18.98
CA ALA A 118 22.86 -11.05 17.65
C ALA A 118 23.04 -12.18 16.63
N LYS A 119 21.95 -12.49 15.93
CA LYS A 119 21.92 -13.37 14.77
C LYS A 119 21.61 -12.57 13.51
N PRO A 120 22.25 -12.88 12.37
CA PRO A 120 21.92 -12.26 11.09
C PRO A 120 20.52 -12.69 10.66
N ARG A 121 19.77 -11.78 10.02
CA ARG A 121 18.45 -12.08 9.47
C ARG A 121 18.56 -12.61 8.04
N THR A 122 17.67 -13.52 7.70
CA THR A 122 17.41 -13.97 6.33
C THR A 122 16.02 -13.53 5.89
N LEU A 123 15.70 -13.70 4.60
CA LEU A 123 14.37 -13.37 4.08
C LEU A 123 13.23 -14.14 4.78
N LYS A 124 13.52 -15.33 5.32
CA LYS A 124 12.54 -16.15 6.04
C LYS A 124 12.23 -15.63 7.44
N ASP A 125 13.13 -14.84 8.01
CA ASP A 125 12.99 -14.29 9.36
C ASP A 125 12.16 -12.99 9.37
N LEU A 126 11.90 -12.41 8.19
CA LEU A 126 11.04 -11.24 8.06
C LEU A 126 9.57 -11.64 8.28
N PRO A 127 8.89 -11.05 9.28
CA PRO A 127 7.55 -11.49 9.68
C PRO A 127 6.51 -11.19 8.60
N ALA A 128 5.38 -11.90 8.62
CA ALA A 128 4.26 -11.66 7.69
C ALA A 128 3.81 -10.18 7.68
N MET A 129 3.90 -9.52 8.85
CA MET A 129 3.58 -8.11 9.01
C MET A 129 4.45 -7.19 8.14
N PHE A 130 5.75 -7.51 7.99
CA PHE A 130 6.67 -6.76 7.14
C PHE A 130 6.20 -6.81 5.68
N TRP A 131 5.93 -8.03 5.20
CA TRP A 131 5.46 -8.27 3.83
C TRP A 131 4.12 -7.60 3.54
N LEU A 132 3.21 -7.63 4.52
CA LEU A 132 1.91 -6.96 4.43
C LEU A 132 2.08 -5.45 4.20
N GLN A 133 2.91 -4.78 5.02
CA GLN A 133 3.13 -3.34 4.94
C GLN A 133 3.76 -2.93 3.60
N ILE A 134 4.82 -3.62 3.15
CA ILE A 134 5.46 -3.27 1.87
C ILE A 134 4.55 -3.57 0.67
N THR A 135 3.73 -4.62 0.74
CA THR A 135 2.75 -4.93 -0.31
C THR A 135 1.67 -3.85 -0.36
N CYS A 136 1.20 -3.41 0.80
CA CYS A 136 0.26 -2.30 0.95
C CYS A 136 0.77 -1.02 0.27
N GLY A 137 1.96 -0.53 0.64
CA GLY A 137 2.57 0.65 0.02
C GLY A 137 2.80 0.49 -1.48
N SER A 138 3.30 -0.69 -1.90
CA SER A 138 3.57 -1.01 -3.31
C SER A 138 2.30 -0.96 -4.17
N LEU A 139 1.22 -1.60 -3.72
CA LEU A 139 -0.04 -1.63 -4.47
C LEU A 139 -0.66 -0.24 -4.60
N GLY A 140 -0.71 0.54 -3.51
CA GLY A 140 -1.24 1.91 -3.58
C GLY A 140 -0.42 2.82 -4.49
N PHE A 141 0.92 2.70 -4.46
CA PHE A 141 1.81 3.40 -5.38
C PHE A 141 1.58 3.00 -6.84
N LEU A 142 1.49 1.69 -7.13
CA LEU A 142 1.25 1.20 -8.49
C LEU A 142 -0.09 1.67 -9.06
N ILE A 143 -1.16 1.67 -8.26
CA ILE A 143 -2.47 2.23 -8.63
C ILE A 143 -2.32 3.69 -9.04
N CYS A 144 -1.59 4.48 -8.26
CA CYS A 144 -1.35 5.89 -8.53
C CYS A 144 -0.50 6.11 -9.80
N VAL A 145 0.64 5.43 -9.93
CA VAL A 145 1.52 5.53 -11.11
C VAL A 145 0.77 5.19 -12.39
N LEU A 146 -0.08 4.16 -12.35
CA LEU A 146 -0.87 3.78 -13.52
C LEU A 146 -1.88 4.87 -13.89
N ILE A 147 -2.63 5.41 -12.92
CA ILE A 147 -3.58 6.51 -13.16
C ILE A 147 -2.86 7.74 -13.73
N LYS A 148 -1.71 8.10 -13.16
CA LYS A 148 -0.84 9.20 -13.64
C LYS A 148 -0.40 8.99 -15.08
N SER A 149 -0.05 7.75 -15.44
CA SER A 149 0.50 7.42 -16.76
C SER A 149 -0.52 7.72 -17.88
N VAL A 150 -1.81 7.46 -17.62
CA VAL A 150 -2.91 7.68 -18.57
C VAL A 150 -3.36 9.14 -18.60
N ARG A 151 -3.38 9.84 -17.44
CA ARG A 151 -3.88 11.22 -17.31
C ARG A 151 -2.85 12.14 -16.61
N PRO A 152 -1.77 12.55 -17.30
CA PRO A 152 -0.64 13.24 -16.67
C PRO A 152 -0.90 14.69 -16.23
N ASN A 153 -1.86 15.39 -16.83
CA ASN A 153 -1.95 16.86 -16.76
C ASN A 153 -3.12 17.37 -15.90
N TYR A 154 -3.83 16.49 -15.19
CA TYR A 154 -4.97 16.89 -14.37
C TYR A 154 -4.54 17.07 -12.90
N GLN A 155 -4.77 18.24 -12.32
CA GLN A 155 -4.24 18.60 -11.00
C GLN A 155 -4.74 17.70 -9.88
N GLY A 156 -6.06 17.40 -9.85
CA GLY A 156 -6.61 16.46 -8.87
C GLY A 156 -5.95 15.09 -8.94
N ILE A 157 -5.55 14.64 -10.14
CA ILE A 157 -4.83 13.38 -10.32
C ILE A 157 -3.42 13.48 -9.78
N ASN A 158 -2.74 14.62 -9.91
CA ASN A 158 -1.39 14.79 -9.36
C ASN A 158 -1.40 14.74 -7.82
N ALA A 159 -2.37 15.39 -7.20
CA ALA A 159 -2.57 15.33 -5.76
C ALA A 159 -2.89 13.89 -5.32
N PHE A 160 -3.79 13.20 -6.02
CA PHE A 160 -4.07 11.80 -5.74
C PHE A 160 -2.84 10.89 -5.92
N VAL A 161 -2.01 11.14 -6.93
CA VAL A 161 -0.81 10.32 -7.17
C VAL A 161 0.22 10.49 -6.05
N LEU A 162 0.32 11.70 -5.49
CA LEU A 162 1.14 11.95 -4.31
C LEU A 162 0.65 11.18 -3.09
N THR A 163 -0.64 10.86 -2.95
CA THR A 163 -1.10 9.99 -1.85
C THR A 163 -0.50 8.59 -1.96
N GLY A 164 -0.37 8.04 -3.18
CA GLY A 164 0.25 6.73 -3.40
C GLY A 164 1.74 6.71 -3.09
N PHE A 165 2.46 7.78 -3.47
CA PHE A 165 3.87 7.95 -3.09
C PHE A 165 4.04 8.10 -1.58
N SER A 166 3.21 8.92 -0.95
CA SER A 166 3.19 9.11 0.50
C SER A 166 2.94 7.80 1.23
N TYR A 167 1.99 7.00 0.73
CA TYR A 167 1.67 5.70 1.28
C TYR A 167 2.86 4.73 1.22
N LEU A 168 3.59 4.71 0.10
CA LEU A 168 4.84 3.98 0.00
C LEU A 168 5.85 4.45 1.04
N LEU A 169 6.08 5.76 1.19
CA LEU A 169 7.06 6.29 2.15
C LEU A 169 6.80 5.81 3.58
N PHE A 170 5.57 6.01 4.08
CA PHE A 170 5.28 5.74 5.48
C PHE A 170 5.20 4.24 5.78
N THR A 171 4.64 3.43 4.88
CA THR A 171 4.59 1.97 5.06
C THR A 171 5.96 1.32 4.96
N PHE A 172 6.83 1.82 4.08
CA PHE A 172 8.17 1.26 3.90
C PHE A 172 9.06 1.59 5.10
N ALA A 173 8.93 2.80 5.65
CA ALA A 173 9.63 3.19 6.86
C ALA A 173 9.17 2.36 8.06
N ALA A 174 7.86 2.31 8.29
CA ALA A 174 7.25 1.52 9.36
C ALA A 174 7.56 0.03 9.27
N ALA A 175 7.53 -0.56 8.06
CA ALA A 175 7.86 -1.96 7.88
C ALA A 175 9.23 -2.31 8.49
N ILE A 176 10.24 -1.44 8.35
CA ILE A 176 11.59 -1.71 8.87
C ILE A 176 11.62 -1.68 10.40
N TYR A 177 11.16 -0.58 11.02
CA TYR A 177 11.31 -0.42 12.47
C TYR A 177 10.20 -1.11 13.27
N SER A 178 8.98 -1.15 12.76
CA SER A 178 7.81 -1.66 13.49
C SER A 178 7.83 -3.19 13.57
N THR A 179 8.55 -3.83 12.64
CA THR A 179 8.73 -5.29 12.60
C THR A 179 10.12 -5.75 13.06
N ARG A 180 10.88 -4.87 13.71
CA ARG A 180 12.16 -5.23 14.32
C ARG A 180 11.95 -6.26 15.43
N ASN A 181 12.90 -7.18 15.60
CA ASN A 181 12.86 -8.15 16.69
C ASN A 181 13.05 -7.49 18.06
N PHE A 182 14.02 -6.58 18.19
CA PHE A 182 14.26 -5.87 19.46
C PHE A 182 14.96 -4.52 19.23
N LEU A 183 16.26 -4.56 18.89
CA LEU A 183 17.09 -3.36 18.74
C LEU A 183 17.26 -2.95 17.28
N ILE A 184 17.45 -1.64 17.10
CA ILE A 184 17.76 -0.96 15.84
C ILE A 184 18.73 0.18 16.15
N ASP A 185 19.52 0.63 15.18
CA ASP A 185 20.35 1.82 15.41
C ASP A 185 19.45 3.06 15.60
N GLY A 186 19.75 3.89 16.60
CA GLY A 186 18.93 5.05 16.94
C GLY A 186 18.86 6.11 15.85
N GLN A 187 19.92 6.33 15.07
CA GLN A 187 19.87 7.28 13.94
C GLN A 187 19.00 6.74 12.82
N LEU A 188 19.14 5.45 12.49
CA LEU A 188 18.26 4.79 11.53
C LEU A 188 16.80 4.82 12.00
N PHE A 189 16.54 4.53 13.27
CA PHE A 189 15.21 4.51 13.84
C PHE A 189 14.55 5.89 13.81
N HIS A 190 15.29 6.94 14.19
CA HIS A 190 14.85 8.32 14.06
C HIS A 190 14.56 8.69 12.60
N ALA A 191 15.46 8.37 11.67
CA ALA A 191 15.29 8.71 10.25
C ALA A 191 14.06 8.03 9.64
N LEU A 192 13.81 6.76 9.99
CA LEU A 192 12.62 6.03 9.54
C LEU A 192 11.34 6.58 10.19
N SER A 193 11.36 6.93 11.48
CA SER A 193 10.21 7.59 12.12
C SER A 193 9.89 8.94 11.46
N LEU A 194 10.90 9.76 11.17
CA LEU A 194 10.70 11.01 10.44
C LEU A 194 10.16 10.77 9.01
N LEU A 195 10.62 9.73 8.32
CA LEU A 195 10.11 9.35 7.00
C LEU A 195 8.65 8.90 7.06
N ASN A 196 8.27 8.20 8.14
CA ASN A 196 6.89 7.81 8.43
C ASN A 196 6.01 9.04 8.65
N HIS A 197 6.42 9.98 9.50
CA HIS A 197 5.69 11.23 9.74
C HIS A 197 5.57 12.08 8.47
N ALA A 198 6.67 12.25 7.74
CA ALA A 198 6.69 12.98 6.48
C ALA A 198 5.73 12.36 5.46
N GLY A 199 5.73 11.03 5.34
CA GLY A 199 4.79 10.31 4.50
C GLY A 199 3.34 10.50 4.95
N ALA A 200 3.04 10.36 6.25
CA ALA A 200 1.68 10.55 6.78
C ALA A 200 1.16 11.98 6.55
N MET A 201 2.00 12.98 6.77
CA MET A 201 1.65 14.38 6.56
C MET A 201 1.50 14.73 5.08
N LEU A 202 2.40 14.24 4.22
CA LEU A 202 2.28 14.41 2.76
C LEU A 202 1.02 13.73 2.23
N PHE A 203 0.65 12.58 2.79
CA PHE A 203 -0.60 11.89 2.45
C PHE A 203 -1.80 12.78 2.79
N SER A 204 -1.85 13.33 4.01
CA SER A 204 -2.95 14.20 4.47
C SER A 204 -3.05 15.48 3.62
N ALA A 205 -1.92 16.11 3.32
CA ALA A 205 -1.86 17.28 2.44
C ALA A 205 -2.32 16.97 1.02
N SER A 206 -1.87 15.85 0.47
CA SER A 206 -2.22 15.41 -0.89
C SER A 206 -3.68 14.98 -1.00
N LEU A 207 -4.22 14.31 0.01
CA LEU A 207 -5.63 13.96 0.09
C LEU A 207 -6.51 15.21 0.21
N THR A 208 -6.10 16.19 1.01
CA THR A 208 -6.76 17.49 1.11
C THR A 208 -6.76 18.19 -0.25
N ALA A 209 -5.59 18.35 -0.88
CA ALA A 209 -5.49 18.92 -2.21
C ALA A 209 -6.38 18.17 -3.23
N PHE A 210 -6.44 16.84 -3.14
CA PHE A 210 -7.30 16.02 -4.00
C PHE A 210 -8.80 16.30 -3.79
N LEU A 211 -9.28 16.25 -2.54
CA LEU A 211 -10.70 16.42 -2.21
C LEU A 211 -11.22 17.83 -2.54
N TRP A 212 -10.36 18.85 -2.46
CA TRP A 212 -10.72 20.22 -2.81
C TRP A 212 -10.61 20.52 -4.31
N SER A 213 -9.84 19.72 -5.06
CA SER A 213 -9.62 19.90 -6.50
C SER A 213 -10.38 18.92 -7.41
N TYR A 214 -10.91 17.81 -6.88
CA TYR A 214 -11.59 16.77 -7.66
C TYR A 214 -12.85 16.25 -6.95
N PRO A 215 -13.95 15.94 -7.68
CA PRO A 215 -14.11 15.95 -9.15
C PRO A 215 -14.24 17.32 -9.78
N ARG A 216 -14.63 18.33 -9.00
CA ARG A 216 -14.61 19.73 -9.42
C ARG A 216 -13.65 20.51 -8.56
N ALA A 217 -12.89 21.40 -9.18
CA ALA A 217 -12.08 22.35 -8.45
C ALA A 217 -13.00 23.34 -7.72
N ILE A 218 -13.10 23.22 -6.39
CA ILE A 218 -13.82 24.20 -5.55
C ILE A 218 -12.99 25.48 -5.48
N THR A 219 -11.67 25.33 -5.35
CA THR A 219 -10.71 26.43 -5.43
C THR A 219 -9.66 26.09 -6.49
N LYS A 220 -9.02 27.11 -7.08
CA LYS A 220 -8.06 26.91 -8.17
C LYS A 220 -6.80 26.17 -7.70
N TYR A 221 -6.03 26.82 -6.83
CA TYR A 221 -4.77 26.28 -6.29
C TYR A 221 -4.54 26.60 -4.81
N THR A 222 -5.31 27.54 -4.26
CA THR A 222 -5.05 28.13 -2.94
C THR A 222 -5.04 27.09 -1.84
N ILE A 223 -6.02 26.17 -1.84
CA ILE A 223 -6.11 25.13 -0.82
C ILE A 223 -5.03 24.07 -1.00
N SER A 224 -4.69 23.70 -2.24
CA SER A 224 -3.58 22.78 -2.50
C SER A 224 -2.26 23.38 -2.01
N LEU A 225 -2.00 24.66 -2.32
CA LEU A 225 -0.82 25.37 -1.86
C LEU A 225 -0.79 25.45 -0.32
N PHE A 226 -1.90 25.82 0.31
CA PHE A 226 -2.03 25.81 1.76
C PHE A 226 -1.70 24.44 2.35
N ALA A 227 -2.30 23.36 1.85
CA ALA A 227 -2.06 22.01 2.35
C ALA A 227 -0.57 21.62 2.27
N TYR A 228 0.10 21.94 1.15
CA TYR A 228 1.54 21.66 0.99
C TYR A 228 2.43 22.58 1.83
N LEU A 229 2.03 23.83 2.09
CA LEU A 229 2.72 24.72 3.02
C LEU A 229 2.59 24.22 4.47
N VAL A 230 1.41 23.72 4.86
CA VAL A 230 1.21 23.10 6.18
C VAL A 230 2.07 21.84 6.31
N PHE A 231 2.18 21.01 5.26
CA PHE A 231 3.12 19.89 5.21
C PHE A 231 4.58 20.36 5.40
N ALA A 232 5.02 21.37 4.65
CA ALA A 232 6.39 21.87 4.74
C ALA A 232 6.70 22.46 6.13
N ALA A 233 5.74 23.20 6.70
CA ALA A 233 5.86 23.74 8.06
C ALA A 233 5.91 22.63 9.11
N ASN A 234 5.05 21.62 8.98
CA ASN A 234 5.06 20.46 9.88
C ASN A 234 6.38 19.70 9.82
N LEU A 235 6.98 19.52 8.64
CA LEU A 235 8.28 18.87 8.50
C LEU A 235 9.39 19.59 9.29
N LEU A 236 9.33 20.92 9.37
CA LEU A 236 10.24 21.72 10.19
C LEU A 236 9.91 21.59 11.68
N VAL A 237 8.63 21.67 12.04
CA VAL A 237 8.18 21.59 13.44
C VAL A 237 8.50 20.23 14.05
N ASP A 238 8.17 19.14 13.36
CA ASP A 238 8.44 17.77 13.79
C ASP A 238 9.94 17.44 13.70
N GLY A 239 10.57 17.78 12.56
CA GLY A 239 11.99 17.49 12.33
C GLY A 239 12.94 18.21 13.28
N PHE A 240 12.62 19.45 13.68
CA PHE A 240 13.38 20.18 14.72
C PHE A 240 12.78 20.02 16.12
N GLN A 241 11.76 19.17 16.31
CA GLN A 241 11.15 18.87 17.59
C GLN A 241 10.69 20.13 18.35
N LEU A 242 10.06 21.07 17.66
CA LEU A 242 9.66 22.38 18.18
C LEU A 242 8.39 22.37 19.06
N THR A 243 7.90 21.18 19.43
CA THR A 243 6.73 21.00 20.31
C THR A 243 7.07 20.05 21.45
N GLN A 244 6.11 19.74 22.34
CA GLN A 244 6.38 18.94 23.53
C GLN A 244 6.71 17.48 23.20
N GLY A 245 6.00 16.90 22.23
CA GLY A 245 6.21 15.51 21.81
C GLY A 245 5.61 15.18 20.45
N PRO A 246 5.77 13.93 20.01
CA PRO A 246 5.33 13.51 18.68
C PRO A 246 3.81 13.63 18.45
N ALA A 247 3.00 13.48 19.49
CA ALA A 247 1.56 13.69 19.41
C ALA A 247 1.20 15.12 18.92
N THR A 248 1.84 16.14 19.48
CA THR A 248 1.64 17.55 19.09
C THR A 248 2.43 17.95 17.85
N GLY A 249 3.57 17.31 17.60
CA GLY A 249 4.47 17.64 16.51
C GLY A 249 4.10 16.97 15.18
N SER A 250 3.44 15.81 15.21
CA SER A 250 3.07 15.03 14.02
C SER A 250 1.57 14.74 14.00
N TYR A 251 1.05 13.89 14.91
CA TYR A 251 -0.34 13.39 14.85
C TYR A 251 -1.39 14.50 14.79
N LEU A 252 -1.25 15.55 15.60
CA LEU A 252 -2.20 16.66 15.65
C LEU A 252 -2.30 17.37 14.30
N TRP A 253 -1.17 17.56 13.62
CA TRP A 253 -1.12 18.22 12.31
C TRP A 253 -1.73 17.35 11.23
N VAL A 254 -1.35 16.06 11.19
CA VAL A 254 -1.89 15.10 10.21
C VAL A 254 -3.40 15.00 10.37
N PHE A 255 -3.89 14.83 11.61
CA PHE A 255 -5.30 14.70 11.94
C PHE A 255 -6.09 15.97 11.63
N SER A 256 -5.57 17.15 11.99
CA SER A 256 -6.24 18.44 11.73
C SER A 256 -6.38 18.70 10.23
N LEU A 257 -5.32 18.48 9.46
CA LEU A 257 -5.36 18.65 8.01
C LEU A 257 -6.27 17.62 7.35
N PHE A 258 -6.31 16.38 7.88
CA PHE A 258 -7.21 15.35 7.41
C PHE A 258 -8.67 15.74 7.60
N LEU A 259 -9.05 16.22 8.80
CA LEU A 259 -10.40 16.73 9.07
C LEU A 259 -10.77 17.88 8.13
N PHE A 260 -9.83 18.80 7.87
CA PHE A 260 -10.04 19.86 6.89
C PHE A 260 -10.23 19.34 5.45
N GLY A 261 -9.50 18.30 5.06
CA GLY A 261 -9.75 17.56 3.82
C GLY A 261 -11.16 16.97 3.75
N LEU A 262 -11.65 16.39 4.84
CA LEU A 262 -13.01 15.85 4.94
C LEU A 262 -14.11 16.93 4.85
N LEU A 263 -13.82 18.16 5.25
CA LEU A 263 -14.75 19.28 4.98
C LEU A 263 -14.87 19.53 3.47
N GLY A 264 -13.75 19.44 2.74
CA GLY A 264 -13.73 19.51 1.28
C GLY A 264 -14.64 18.46 0.63
N SER A 265 -14.60 17.22 1.10
CA SER A 265 -15.50 16.17 0.61
C SER A 265 -16.98 16.44 0.91
N PHE A 266 -17.31 16.98 2.08
CA PHE A 266 -18.68 17.40 2.39
C PHE A 266 -19.16 18.49 1.43
N VAL A 267 -18.32 19.50 1.15
CA VAL A 267 -18.61 20.56 0.18
C VAL A 267 -18.80 19.99 -1.24
N GLN A 268 -17.93 19.07 -1.68
CA GLN A 268 -18.09 18.39 -2.98
C GLN A 268 -19.43 17.67 -3.09
N TRP A 269 -19.82 16.95 -2.03
CA TRP A 269 -21.09 16.24 -1.99
C TRP A 269 -22.28 17.21 -2.07
N TRP A 270 -22.23 18.31 -1.32
CA TRP A 270 -23.27 19.33 -1.32
C TRP A 270 -23.43 19.99 -2.70
N LEU A 271 -22.33 20.37 -3.34
CA LEU A 271 -22.35 21.00 -4.67
C LEU A 271 -22.84 20.02 -5.77
N ALA A 272 -22.59 18.72 -5.60
CA ALA A 272 -23.03 17.68 -6.54
C ALA A 272 -24.51 17.29 -6.39
N ARG A 273 -25.24 17.77 -5.37
CA ARG A 273 -26.60 17.31 -5.04
C ARG A 273 -27.62 17.48 -6.18
N ASN A 274 -27.46 18.54 -6.96
CA ASN A 274 -28.37 18.92 -8.06
C ASN A 274 -27.91 18.41 -9.44
N LYS A 275 -26.82 17.62 -9.52
CA LYS A 275 -26.29 17.12 -10.78
C LYS A 275 -26.30 15.59 -10.82
N PRO A 276 -27.31 14.96 -11.46
CA PRO A 276 -27.56 13.52 -11.35
C PRO A 276 -26.41 12.64 -11.88
N LEU A 277 -25.70 13.09 -12.92
CA LEU A 277 -24.56 12.37 -13.49
C LEU A 277 -23.32 12.38 -12.56
N ASP A 278 -23.05 13.49 -11.88
CA ASP A 278 -21.87 13.62 -11.00
C ASP A 278 -22.06 12.95 -9.64
N ARG A 279 -23.32 12.82 -9.20
CA ARG A 279 -23.67 12.39 -7.85
C ARG A 279 -23.22 10.97 -7.54
N GLY A 280 -23.25 10.08 -8.53
CA GLY A 280 -22.76 8.70 -8.38
C GLY A 280 -21.23 8.64 -8.20
N ALA A 281 -20.50 9.36 -9.04
CA ALA A 281 -19.05 9.43 -9.00
C ALA A 281 -18.54 10.02 -7.67
N VAL A 282 -19.09 11.17 -7.26
CA VAL A 282 -18.72 11.82 -5.98
C VAL A 282 -19.01 10.89 -4.81
N ARG A 283 -20.21 10.32 -4.71
CA ARG A 283 -20.58 9.44 -3.59
C ARG A 283 -19.65 8.23 -3.48
N TRP A 284 -19.34 7.59 -4.60
CA TRP A 284 -18.47 6.42 -4.59
C TRP A 284 -17.04 6.77 -4.21
N MET A 285 -16.52 7.88 -4.75
CA MET A 285 -15.21 8.41 -4.39
C MET A 285 -15.11 8.67 -2.89
N LEU A 286 -16.09 9.39 -2.33
CA LEU A 286 -16.12 9.71 -0.91
C LEU A 286 -16.29 8.49 -0.02
N LEU A 287 -17.19 7.57 -0.40
CA LEU A 287 -17.36 6.31 0.30
C LEU A 287 -16.04 5.52 0.35
N SER A 288 -15.31 5.46 -0.77
CA SER A 288 -14.02 4.77 -0.85
C SER A 288 -12.99 5.41 0.08
N ILE A 289 -12.88 6.75 0.06
CA ILE A 289 -11.95 7.50 0.91
C ILE A 289 -12.28 7.30 2.38
N TYR A 290 -13.55 7.44 2.78
CA TYR A 290 -13.97 7.27 4.16
C TYR A 290 -13.77 5.84 4.64
N ALA A 291 -14.11 4.85 3.81
CA ALA A 291 -13.98 3.42 4.14
C ALA A 291 -12.53 2.99 4.41
N GLY A 292 -11.52 3.72 3.93
CA GLY A 292 -10.13 3.47 4.30
C GLY A 292 -9.64 4.39 5.41
N THR A 293 -9.72 5.70 5.20
CA THR A 293 -9.00 6.69 6.01
C THR A 293 -9.59 6.91 7.41
N VAL A 294 -10.90 6.75 7.58
CA VAL A 294 -11.56 6.95 8.89
C VAL A 294 -11.16 5.86 9.88
N PHE A 295 -10.96 4.62 9.42
CA PHE A 295 -10.48 3.55 10.30
C PHE A 295 -9.12 3.91 10.89
N PHE A 296 -8.16 4.33 10.06
CA PHE A 296 -6.85 4.73 10.56
C PHE A 296 -6.93 5.93 11.51
N ALA A 297 -7.68 6.97 11.13
CA ALA A 297 -7.84 8.16 11.96
C ALA A 297 -8.49 7.83 13.32
N GLY A 298 -9.53 7.00 13.35
CA GLY A 298 -10.24 6.61 14.57
C GLY A 298 -9.55 5.52 15.40
N GLY A 299 -8.77 4.64 14.76
CA GLY A 299 -8.13 3.50 15.42
C GLY A 299 -6.70 3.74 15.88
N ILE A 300 -5.99 4.69 15.27
CA ILE A 300 -4.60 5.04 15.61
C ILE A 300 -4.51 6.50 16.07
N MET A 301 -4.81 7.46 15.18
CA MET A 301 -4.52 8.87 15.45
C MET A 301 -5.32 9.43 16.64
N LEU A 302 -6.63 9.17 16.66
CA LEU A 302 -7.51 9.68 17.71
C LEU A 302 -7.16 9.11 19.10
N PRO A 303 -6.97 7.78 19.28
CA PRO A 303 -6.47 7.23 20.54
C PRO A 303 -5.16 7.87 20.99
N ILE A 304 -4.16 7.97 20.12
CA ILE A 304 -2.86 8.58 20.47
C ILE A 304 -3.02 10.03 20.92
N LEU A 305 -3.83 10.82 20.21
CA LEU A 305 -4.13 12.21 20.60
C LEU A 305 -4.89 12.32 21.94
N LEU A 306 -5.64 11.28 22.31
CA LEU A 306 -6.34 11.17 23.58
C LEU A 306 -5.53 10.45 24.66
N GLN A 307 -4.25 10.16 24.41
CA GLN A 307 -3.36 9.40 25.32
C GLN A 307 -3.90 8.01 25.69
N MET A 308 -4.64 7.40 24.75
CA MET A 308 -5.15 6.04 24.86
C MET A 308 -4.35 5.09 23.97
N PRO A 309 -4.24 3.80 24.34
CA PRO A 309 -3.61 2.81 23.48
C PRO A 309 -4.35 2.69 22.14
N PRO A 310 -3.62 2.50 21.02
CA PRO A 310 -4.24 2.30 19.71
C PRO A 310 -5.08 1.01 19.70
N LEU A 311 -6.14 1.01 18.89
CA LEU A 311 -7.10 -0.11 18.85
C LEU A 311 -6.57 -1.35 18.10
N ALA A 312 -5.55 -1.17 17.27
CA ALA A 312 -4.91 -2.22 16.50
C ALA A 312 -3.46 -1.80 16.18
N SER A 313 -2.65 -2.75 15.70
CA SER A 313 -1.31 -2.42 15.21
C SER A 313 -1.37 -1.49 14.01
N GLN A 314 -0.42 -0.56 13.95
CA GLN A 314 -0.32 0.43 12.87
C GLN A 314 -0.16 -0.26 11.52
N GLY A 315 0.69 -1.28 11.45
CA GLY A 315 0.87 -2.05 10.23
C GLY A 315 -0.44 -2.68 9.71
N LEU A 316 -1.37 -3.05 10.59
CA LEU A 316 -2.64 -3.67 10.20
C LEU A 316 -3.57 -2.59 9.69
N MET A 317 -3.59 -1.44 10.35
CA MET A 317 -4.38 -0.29 9.95
C MET A 317 -3.95 0.29 8.61
N PHE A 318 -2.71 0.09 8.15
CA PHE A 318 -2.32 0.42 6.79
C PHE A 318 -3.16 -0.32 5.73
N THR A 319 -3.56 -1.57 5.97
CA THR A 319 -4.40 -2.32 5.01
C THR A 319 -5.71 -1.60 4.65
N THR A 320 -6.23 -0.77 5.56
CA THR A 320 -7.45 0.02 5.32
C THR A 320 -7.28 1.03 4.18
N PHE A 321 -6.07 1.55 3.94
CA PHE A 321 -5.80 2.42 2.80
C PHE A 321 -5.95 1.67 1.47
N LEU A 322 -5.71 0.36 1.42
CA LEU A 322 -6.02 -0.43 0.23
C LEU A 322 -7.52 -0.48 -0.06
N LEU A 323 -8.38 -0.41 0.96
CA LEU A 323 -9.83 -0.29 0.74
C LEU A 323 -10.15 1.02 0.04
N MET A 324 -9.47 2.12 0.40
CA MET A 324 -9.59 3.39 -0.33
C MET A 324 -9.15 3.25 -1.79
N TYR A 325 -7.92 2.75 -2.03
CA TYR A 325 -7.41 2.63 -3.41
C TYR A 325 -8.22 1.64 -4.25
N GLY A 326 -8.61 0.50 -3.67
CA GLY A 326 -9.48 -0.49 -4.30
C GLY A 326 -10.86 0.05 -4.60
N GLY A 327 -11.48 0.76 -3.65
CA GLY A 327 -12.76 1.44 -3.84
C GLY A 327 -12.70 2.47 -4.97
N LEU A 328 -11.66 3.30 -5.00
CA LEU A 328 -11.45 4.28 -6.06
C LEU A 328 -11.23 3.60 -7.43
N ALA A 329 -10.43 2.53 -7.49
CA ALA A 329 -10.23 1.73 -8.69
C ALA A 329 -11.54 1.10 -9.21
N LEU A 330 -12.40 0.59 -8.33
CA LEU A 330 -13.75 0.11 -8.71
C LEU A 330 -14.65 1.25 -9.17
N GLY A 331 -14.50 2.45 -8.60
CA GLY A 331 -15.22 3.63 -9.04
C GLY A 331 -14.87 4.07 -10.45
N VAL A 332 -13.64 3.81 -10.90
CA VAL A 332 -13.23 3.98 -12.30
C VAL A 332 -14.09 3.10 -13.24
N LEU A 333 -14.37 1.84 -12.86
CA LEU A 333 -15.17 0.92 -13.69
C LEU A 333 -16.61 1.41 -13.90
N ARG A 334 -17.25 1.80 -12.79
CA ARG A 334 -18.69 2.05 -12.76
C ARG A 334 -19.04 3.49 -13.11
N TYR A 335 -18.24 4.45 -12.65
CA TYR A 335 -18.56 5.88 -12.72
C TYR A 335 -17.58 6.68 -13.59
N ARG A 336 -16.65 6.01 -14.29
CA ARG A 336 -15.60 6.66 -15.09
C ARG A 336 -14.83 7.71 -14.28
N LEU A 337 -14.54 7.42 -13.00
CA LEU A 337 -13.66 8.27 -12.20
C LEU A 337 -12.34 8.49 -12.98
N PHE A 338 -11.83 9.72 -12.88
CA PHE A 338 -10.68 10.22 -13.63
C PHE A 338 -10.83 10.20 -15.17
N ASP A 339 -12.04 9.97 -15.69
CA ASP A 339 -12.34 9.75 -17.10
C ASP A 339 -11.40 8.73 -17.76
N LEU A 340 -11.06 7.67 -17.03
CA LEU A 340 -10.24 6.57 -17.53
C LEU A 340 -11.10 5.58 -18.33
N GLU A 341 -10.59 5.15 -19.48
CA GLU A 341 -11.22 4.14 -20.31
C GLU A 341 -10.95 2.73 -19.77
N ARG A 342 -11.88 1.79 -20.00
CA ARG A 342 -11.86 0.44 -19.42
C ARG A 342 -10.59 -0.39 -19.72
N TRP A 343 -9.85 -0.07 -20.77
CA TRP A 343 -8.62 -0.79 -21.15
C TRP A 343 -7.48 -0.66 -20.12
N TRP A 344 -7.57 0.26 -19.16
CA TRP A 344 -6.57 0.36 -18.09
C TRP A 344 -6.49 -0.91 -17.22
N PHE A 345 -7.60 -1.66 -17.07
CA PHE A 345 -7.59 -2.96 -16.40
C PHE A 345 -6.84 -4.02 -17.19
N SER A 346 -6.80 -3.93 -18.52
CA SER A 346 -5.97 -4.82 -19.31
C SER A 346 -4.50 -4.63 -18.95
N ILE A 347 -4.03 -3.40 -18.70
CA ILE A 347 -2.66 -3.16 -18.21
C ILE A 347 -2.43 -3.86 -16.87
N TRP A 348 -3.37 -3.75 -15.92
CA TRP A 348 -3.28 -4.45 -14.63
C TRP A 348 -3.27 -5.97 -14.79
N ALA A 349 -4.13 -6.53 -15.63
CA ALA A 349 -4.20 -7.96 -15.87
C ALA A 349 -2.90 -8.49 -16.51
N TRP A 350 -2.31 -7.75 -17.46
CA TRP A 350 -1.02 -8.10 -18.05
C TRP A 350 0.12 -7.97 -17.04
N PHE A 351 0.13 -6.91 -16.22
CA PHE A 351 1.15 -6.69 -15.20
C PHE A 351 1.08 -7.73 -14.06
N LEU A 352 -0.09 -7.86 -13.41
CA LEU A 352 -0.31 -8.85 -12.36
C LEU A 352 -0.19 -10.27 -12.91
N GLY A 353 -0.60 -10.52 -14.15
CA GLY A 353 -0.37 -11.79 -14.83
C GLY A 353 1.11 -12.08 -14.99
N GLY A 354 1.92 -11.11 -15.45
CA GLY A 354 3.37 -11.25 -15.56
C GLY A 354 4.06 -11.45 -14.20
N VAL A 355 3.67 -10.68 -13.18
CA VAL A 355 4.18 -10.84 -11.81
C VAL A 355 3.77 -12.21 -11.24
N ALA A 356 2.53 -12.64 -11.45
CA ALA A 356 2.05 -13.94 -10.99
C ALA A 356 2.81 -15.10 -11.66
N ILE A 357 3.12 -14.99 -12.96
CA ILE A 357 3.96 -15.96 -13.66
C ILE A 357 5.35 -15.99 -13.02
N LEU A 358 6.00 -14.84 -12.81
CA LEU A 358 7.32 -14.78 -12.20
C LEU A 358 7.34 -15.33 -10.77
N LEU A 359 6.33 -14.99 -9.95
CA LEU A 359 6.19 -15.52 -8.59
C LEU A 359 5.92 -17.02 -8.62
N MET A 360 5.11 -17.50 -9.55
CA MET A 360 4.88 -18.94 -9.74
C MET A 360 6.18 -19.63 -10.16
N ASP A 361 6.94 -19.07 -11.09
CA ASP A 361 8.25 -19.59 -11.49
C ASP A 361 9.24 -19.64 -10.33
N LEU A 362 9.28 -18.60 -9.48
CA LEU A 362 10.10 -18.57 -8.26
C LEU A 362 9.63 -19.59 -7.21
N LEU A 363 8.32 -19.74 -7.01
CA LEU A 363 7.74 -20.74 -6.13
C LEU A 363 8.11 -22.14 -6.63
N LEU A 364 7.86 -22.42 -7.91
CA LEU A 364 8.24 -23.64 -8.59
C LEU A 364 9.75 -23.90 -8.45
N ALA A 365 10.60 -22.90 -8.69
CA ALA A 365 12.05 -22.99 -8.50
C ALA A 365 12.44 -23.30 -7.04
N SER A 366 11.73 -22.74 -6.06
CA SER A 366 11.96 -23.02 -4.63
C SER A 366 11.53 -24.43 -4.21
N PHE A 367 10.53 -25.00 -4.88
CA PHE A 367 10.16 -26.42 -4.76
C PHE A 367 11.09 -27.34 -5.58
N LEU A 368 11.84 -26.80 -6.55
CA LEU A 368 12.72 -27.54 -7.47
C LEU A 368 14.15 -27.75 -6.95
N THR A 369 14.36 -27.77 -5.63
CA THR A 369 15.51 -28.48 -5.04
C THR A 369 15.23 -29.99 -4.90
N LEU A 370 14.50 -30.61 -5.83
CA LEU A 370 13.99 -31.97 -5.68
C LEU A 370 14.11 -32.81 -6.96
N SER A 371 14.42 -34.10 -6.73
CA SER A 371 14.65 -35.26 -7.62
C SER A 371 13.87 -35.36 -8.95
N ASN A 372 14.23 -36.34 -9.78
CA ASN A 372 13.61 -36.64 -11.09
C ASN A 372 12.07 -36.70 -11.08
N ALA A 373 11.43 -37.03 -9.95
CA ALA A 373 9.96 -37.12 -9.85
C ALA A 373 9.25 -35.75 -9.86
N SER A 374 9.83 -34.74 -9.22
CA SER A 374 9.31 -33.36 -9.19
C SER A 374 9.46 -32.67 -10.53
N ALA A 375 10.55 -32.95 -11.27
CA ALA A 375 10.74 -32.44 -12.63
C ALA A 375 9.64 -32.92 -13.60
N LEU A 376 9.19 -34.18 -13.47
CA LEU A 376 8.13 -34.75 -14.29
C LEU A 376 6.76 -34.12 -13.98
N ALA A 377 6.43 -33.95 -12.70
CA ALA A 377 5.18 -33.28 -12.30
C ALA A 377 5.12 -31.83 -12.79
N LEU A 378 6.25 -31.13 -12.75
CA LEU A 378 6.38 -29.74 -13.15
C LEU A 378 6.37 -29.57 -14.67
N ALA A 379 7.05 -30.45 -15.41
CA ALA A 379 6.96 -30.50 -16.87
C ALA A 379 5.51 -30.75 -17.31
N THR A 380 4.79 -31.63 -16.61
CA THR A 380 3.39 -31.93 -16.89
C THR A 380 2.47 -30.74 -16.58
N ALA A 381 2.71 -30.04 -15.47
CA ALA A 381 1.96 -28.84 -15.09
C ALA A 381 2.20 -27.69 -16.08
N VAL A 382 3.46 -27.44 -16.47
CA VAL A 382 3.82 -26.39 -17.44
C VAL A 382 3.29 -26.70 -18.82
N VAL A 383 3.41 -27.94 -19.29
CA VAL A 383 2.83 -28.37 -20.58
C VAL A 383 1.31 -28.27 -20.54
N GLY A 384 0.65 -28.70 -19.45
CA GLY A 384 -0.80 -28.56 -19.28
C GLY A 384 -1.25 -27.10 -19.25
N TRP A 385 -0.51 -26.24 -18.57
CA TRP A 385 -0.82 -24.82 -18.48
C TRP A 385 -0.57 -24.07 -19.79
N LEU A 386 0.52 -24.35 -20.51
CA LEU A 386 0.82 -23.76 -21.82
C LEU A 386 -0.06 -24.34 -22.94
N TYR A 387 -0.51 -25.58 -22.79
CA TYR A 387 -1.40 -26.23 -23.76
C TYR A 387 -2.69 -25.43 -23.96
N PHE A 388 -3.32 -24.95 -22.89
CA PHE A 388 -4.56 -24.18 -23.01
C PHE A 388 -4.44 -22.89 -23.83
N PRO A 389 -3.54 -21.93 -23.51
CA PRO A 389 -3.38 -20.70 -24.28
C PRO A 389 -2.82 -20.95 -25.69
N LEU A 390 -1.91 -21.91 -25.89
CA LEU A 390 -1.43 -22.27 -27.23
C LEU A 390 -2.53 -22.93 -28.07
N ARG A 391 -3.33 -23.81 -27.47
CA ARG A 391 -4.51 -24.38 -28.11
C ARG A 391 -5.51 -23.30 -28.44
N GLN A 392 -5.79 -22.37 -27.53
CA GLN A 392 -6.71 -21.26 -27.78
C GLN A 392 -6.20 -20.36 -28.89
N TRP A 393 -4.90 -20.07 -28.93
CA TRP A 393 -4.26 -19.28 -29.97
C TRP A 393 -4.28 -20.00 -31.33
N ALA A 394 -3.97 -21.30 -31.35
CA ALA A 394 -4.02 -22.13 -32.56
C ALA A 394 -5.45 -22.28 -33.07
N TRP A 395 -6.42 -22.52 -32.18
CA TRP A 395 -7.84 -22.49 -32.52
C TRP A 395 -8.22 -21.12 -33.03
N HIS A 396 -7.81 -20.02 -32.41
CA HIS A 396 -8.16 -18.70 -32.92
C HIS A 396 -7.57 -18.40 -34.30
N ARG A 397 -6.37 -18.94 -34.61
CA ARG A 397 -5.75 -18.87 -35.94
C ARG A 397 -6.39 -19.78 -36.99
N ILE A 398 -6.80 -20.99 -36.61
CA ILE A 398 -7.34 -22.02 -37.52
C ILE A 398 -8.85 -21.84 -37.69
N SER A 399 -9.56 -21.54 -36.60
CA SER A 399 -10.97 -21.17 -36.54
C SER A 399 -11.16 -19.65 -36.73
N PHE A 400 -10.36 -19.03 -37.60
CA PHE A 400 -10.69 -17.73 -38.20
C PHE A 400 -11.89 -17.91 -39.17
N ARG A 401 -12.98 -18.52 -38.68
CA ARG A 401 -14.30 -18.13 -39.16
C ARG A 401 -14.43 -16.70 -38.72
N LYS A 402 -14.29 -15.76 -39.67
CA LYS A 402 -14.72 -14.37 -39.51
C LYS A 402 -15.99 -14.40 -38.68
N GLY A 403 -15.88 -13.95 -37.43
CA GLY A 403 -16.99 -13.96 -36.51
C GLY A 403 -18.15 -13.28 -37.21
N LEU A 404 -19.25 -14.02 -37.29
CA LEU A 404 -20.61 -13.51 -37.22
C LEU A 404 -20.71 -12.68 -35.94
N ALA A 405 -20.05 -11.52 -35.90
CA ALA A 405 -20.19 -10.57 -34.82
C ALA A 405 -21.61 -10.03 -34.97
N ILE A 406 -22.54 -10.61 -34.21
CA ILE A 406 -23.91 -10.12 -34.05
C ILE A 406 -23.86 -8.60 -33.81
N GLU A 407 -22.88 -8.13 -33.05
CA GLU A 407 -22.60 -6.71 -32.79
C GLU A 407 -22.31 -5.86 -34.05
N ALA A 408 -21.75 -6.43 -35.11
CA ALA A 408 -21.46 -5.72 -36.36
C ALA A 408 -22.56 -5.88 -37.44
N TRP A 409 -23.26 -7.02 -37.44
CA TRP A 409 -24.32 -7.31 -38.42
C TRP A 409 -25.68 -6.79 -37.97
N LEU A 410 -26.05 -6.98 -36.69
CA LEU A 410 -27.38 -6.67 -36.17
C LEU A 410 -27.75 -5.19 -36.36
N PRO A 411 -26.88 -4.19 -36.10
CA PRO A 411 -27.21 -2.79 -36.34
C PRO A 411 -27.47 -2.50 -37.82
N LYS A 412 -26.73 -3.15 -38.73
CA LYS A 412 -26.89 -2.98 -40.19
C LYS A 412 -28.16 -3.65 -40.70
N ALA A 413 -28.49 -4.83 -40.19
CA ALA A 413 -29.72 -5.54 -40.53
C ALA A 413 -30.96 -4.80 -40.02
N VAL A 414 -30.94 -4.36 -38.76
CA VAL A 414 -32.04 -3.59 -38.16
C VAL A 414 -32.22 -2.25 -38.87
N ALA A 415 -31.15 -1.52 -39.18
CA ALA A 415 -31.25 -0.26 -39.93
C ALA A 415 -31.86 -0.43 -41.34
N ARG A 416 -31.62 -1.57 -42.00
CA ARG A 416 -32.22 -1.88 -43.31
C ARG A 416 -33.69 -2.23 -43.19
N LEU A 417 -34.08 -2.99 -42.17
CA LEU A 417 -35.47 -3.45 -41.97
C LEU A 417 -36.41 -2.34 -41.48
N VAL A 418 -35.89 -1.38 -40.71
CA VAL A 418 -36.69 -0.27 -40.15
C VAL A 418 -37.06 0.80 -41.20
N ASN A 419 -36.30 0.92 -42.29
CA ASN A 419 -36.51 1.94 -43.33
C ASN A 419 -37.42 1.51 -44.49
N VAL A 420 -38.09 0.36 -44.36
CA VAL A 420 -38.92 -0.22 -45.42
C VAL A 420 -40.35 0.30 -45.34
N LYS A 421 -40.95 0.62 -46.50
CA LYS A 421 -42.33 1.15 -46.58
C LYS A 421 -43.35 0.20 -47.23
N THR A 422 -42.90 -0.91 -47.83
CA THR A 422 -43.78 -1.89 -48.50
C THR A 422 -43.34 -3.33 -48.21
N LEU A 423 -44.28 -4.28 -48.24
CA LEU A 423 -44.03 -5.71 -47.98
C LEU A 423 -42.96 -6.32 -48.90
N LEU A 424 -42.96 -5.93 -50.18
CA LEU A 424 -42.02 -6.42 -51.19
C LEU A 424 -40.58 -5.91 -50.93
N GLN A 425 -40.44 -4.72 -50.34
CA GLN A 425 -39.14 -4.19 -49.92
C GLN A 425 -38.61 -4.87 -48.65
N LEU A 426 -39.50 -5.37 -47.79
CA LEU A 426 -39.12 -6.04 -46.53
C LEU A 426 -38.51 -7.40 -46.83
N GLU A 427 -39.16 -8.16 -47.72
CA GLU A 427 -38.71 -9.47 -48.16
C GLU A 427 -37.32 -9.39 -48.82
N ASN A 428 -37.12 -8.40 -49.69
CA ASN A 428 -35.82 -8.15 -50.32
C ASN A 428 -34.73 -7.73 -49.33
N ALA A 429 -35.04 -6.84 -48.38
CA ALA A 429 -34.10 -6.41 -47.35
C ALA A 429 -33.70 -7.55 -46.40
N TRP A 430 -34.66 -8.42 -46.08
CA TRP A 430 -34.44 -9.62 -45.27
C TRP A 430 -33.56 -10.64 -46.00
N GLN A 431 -33.89 -10.95 -47.26
CA GLN A 431 -33.13 -11.89 -48.08
C GLN A 431 -31.69 -11.44 -48.29
N GLN A 432 -31.45 -10.15 -48.56
CA GLN A 432 -30.09 -9.59 -48.67
C GLN A 432 -29.32 -9.64 -47.35
N SER A 433 -29.99 -9.42 -46.22
CA SER A 433 -29.36 -9.47 -44.90
C SER A 433 -28.93 -10.89 -44.53
N LEU A 434 -29.73 -11.89 -44.89
CA LEU A 434 -29.41 -13.31 -44.76
C LEU A 434 -28.29 -13.75 -45.71
N GLN A 435 -28.31 -13.33 -46.97
CA GLN A 435 -27.23 -13.61 -47.93
C GLN A 435 -25.89 -13.01 -47.48
N THR A 436 -25.91 -11.83 -46.85
CA THR A 436 -24.71 -11.20 -46.29
C THR A 436 -24.20 -11.98 -45.06
N LEU A 437 -25.10 -12.57 -44.27
CA LEU A 437 -24.77 -13.37 -43.09
C LEU A 437 -24.20 -14.76 -43.47
N PHE A 438 -24.74 -15.36 -44.53
CA PHE A 438 -24.50 -16.75 -44.92
C PHE A 438 -23.72 -16.91 -46.24
N GLN A 439 -22.95 -15.91 -46.69
CA GLN A 439 -22.15 -16.05 -47.91
C GLN A 439 -21.40 -17.39 -47.91
N PRO A 440 -21.67 -18.30 -48.88
CA PRO A 440 -20.88 -19.51 -49.02
C PRO A 440 -19.51 -19.08 -49.53
N LEU A 441 -18.48 -19.49 -48.81
CA LEU A 441 -17.08 -19.30 -49.20
C LEU A 441 -16.86 -19.95 -50.58
N ILE A 442 -16.43 -19.16 -51.57
CA ILE A 442 -15.58 -19.68 -52.64
C ILE A 442 -14.16 -19.75 -52.09
#